data_AF-A0A7W7IBD9-F1
#
_entry.id   AF-A0A7W7IBD9-F1
#
_cell.length_a   1.000
_cell.length_b   1.000
_cell.length_c   1.000
_cell.angle_alpha   90.00
_cell.angle_beta   90.00
_cell.angle_gamma   90.00
#
_symmetry.space_group_name_H-M   'P 1'
#
loop_
_entity.id
_entity.type
_entity.pdbx_description
1 polymer ?
#
loop_
_entity_poly.entity_id
_entity_poly.type
_entity_poly.pdbx_seq_one_letter_code
_entity_poly.pdbx_strand_id
1 'polypeptide(L)' 'MGVSWVASSDETARRPVAAQIEREFSGVVAWYGQATGAWWAMVRIRRDVRLVEAGDPGQLREAIVHARGWQWPR' A
#
# COMPACT_ATOMS: atom_id res chain seq x y z
N MET A 1 0.93 -3.77 34.45
CA MET A 1 0.76 -2.86 33.29
C MET A 1 0.76 -3.72 32.04
N GLY A 2 -0.42 -4.09 31.54
CA GLY A 2 -0.56 -4.98 30.40
C GLY A 2 -0.46 -4.19 29.10
N VAL A 3 0.59 -4.42 28.32
CA VAL A 3 0.59 -4.04 26.91
C VAL A 3 -0.34 -5.01 26.19
N SER A 4 -1.55 -4.53 25.87
CA SER A 4 -2.49 -5.29 25.05
C SER A 4 -1.95 -5.27 23.62
N TRP A 5 -1.38 -6.39 23.17
CA TRP A 5 -0.96 -6.61 21.79
C TRP A 5 -2.20 -6.73 20.90
N VAL A 6 -2.90 -5.62 20.63
CA VAL A 6 -3.88 -5.54 19.54
C VAL A 6 -3.12 -5.23 18.24
N ALA A 7 -2.17 -6.10 17.89
CA ALA A 7 -1.41 -6.03 16.63
C ALA A 7 -1.72 -7.20 15.68
N SER A 8 -2.48 -8.21 16.12
CA SER A 8 -2.40 -9.51 15.45
C SER A 8 -3.47 -9.79 14.37
N SER A 9 -4.63 -9.14 14.40
CA SER A 9 -5.74 -9.49 13.48
C SER A 9 -5.70 -8.70 12.16
N ASP A 10 -5.44 -7.41 12.24
CA ASP A 10 -5.55 -6.48 11.11
C ASP A 10 -4.32 -6.54 10.17
N GLU A 11 -3.13 -6.79 10.70
CA GLU A 11 -1.90 -6.95 9.90
C GLU A 11 -1.89 -8.27 9.12
N THR A 12 -2.31 -9.36 9.77
CA THR A 12 -2.42 -10.68 9.13
C THR A 12 -3.45 -10.65 8.00
N ALA A 13 -4.56 -9.92 8.15
CA ALA A 13 -5.57 -9.76 7.11
C ALA A 13 -5.09 -8.91 5.92
N ARG A 14 -4.16 -7.97 6.12
CA ARG A 14 -3.69 -7.06 5.06
C ARG A 14 -2.50 -7.56 4.27
N ARG A 15 -1.66 -8.42 4.87
CA ARG A 15 -0.57 -9.08 4.14
C ARG A 15 -1.02 -9.81 2.86
N PRO A 16 -2.10 -10.62 2.85
CA PRO A 16 -2.54 -11.26 1.61
C PRO A 16 -3.03 -10.24 0.57
N VAL A 17 -3.60 -9.11 0.99
CA VAL A 17 -4.02 -8.04 0.08
C VAL A 17 -2.81 -7.35 -0.56
N ALA A 18 -1.79 -7.00 0.23
CA ALA A 18 -0.52 -6.46 -0.28
C ALA A 18 0.14 -7.43 -1.28
N ALA A 19 0.28 -8.70 -0.90
CA ALA A 19 0.86 -9.73 -1.76
C ALA A 19 0.03 -10.00 -3.04
N GLN A 20 -1.28 -9.75 -2.99
CA GLN A 20 -2.12 -9.82 -4.19
C GLN A 20 -1.83 -8.63 -5.13
N ILE A 21 -1.74 -7.42 -4.60
CA ILE A 21 -1.37 -6.22 -5.39
C ILE A 21 0.02 -6.40 -6.03
N GLU A 22 1.01 -6.89 -5.29
CA GLU A 22 2.36 -7.14 -5.82
C GLU A 22 2.39 -8.19 -6.95
N ARG A 23 1.46 -9.17 -6.92
CA ARG A 23 1.31 -10.15 -8.01
C ARG A 23 0.61 -9.56 -9.24
N GLU A 24 -0.32 -8.63 -9.02
CA GLU A 24 -1.03 -7.93 -10.11
C GLU A 24 -0.10 -6.95 -10.85
N PHE A 25 0.83 -6.31 -10.13
CA PHE A 25 1.71 -5.28 -10.68
C PHE A 25 3.19 -5.62 -10.54
N SER A 26 3.85 -5.92 -11.67
CA SER A 26 5.30 -6.16 -11.69
C SER A 26 6.09 -4.91 -11.28
N GLY A 27 7.08 -5.09 -10.41
CA GLY A 27 7.94 -4.00 -9.94
C GLY A 27 7.29 -3.08 -8.90
N VAL A 28 6.20 -3.54 -8.28
CA VAL A 28 5.53 -2.88 -7.16
C VAL A 28 5.86 -3.58 -5.85
N VAL A 29 6.04 -2.80 -4.79
CA VAL A 29 6.06 -3.27 -3.41
C VAL A 29 4.95 -2.54 -2.67
N ALA A 30 4.01 -3.27 -2.09
CA ALA A 30 2.81 -2.71 -1.46
C ALA A 30 2.76 -3.08 0.02
N TRP A 31 2.27 -2.18 0.86
CA TRP A 31 2.09 -2.43 2.29
C TRP A 31 1.00 -1.54 2.88
N TYR A 32 0.57 -1.89 4.09
CA TYR A 32 -0.30 -1.04 4.89
C TYR A 32 0.50 -0.40 6.01
N GLY A 33 0.51 0.93 6.08
CA GLY A 33 1.18 1.69 7.12
C GLY A 33 0.30 1.76 8.37
N GLN A 34 0.56 0.92 9.37
CA GLN A 34 -0.24 0.90 10.62
C GLN A 34 -0.27 2.26 11.32
N ALA A 35 0.84 3.00 11.30
CA ALA A 35 0.94 4.32 11.92
C ALA A 35 0.17 5.42 11.17
N THR A 36 0.02 5.29 9.84
CA THR A 36 -0.68 6.28 9.01
C THR A 36 -2.13 5.87 8.73
N GLY A 37 -2.48 4.60 8.94
CA GLY A 37 -3.79 4.04 8.59
C GLY A 37 -4.01 3.93 7.08
N ALA A 38 -2.96 4.07 6.26
CA ALA A 38 -3.06 4.15 4.81
C ALA A 38 -2.34 3.02 4.09
N TRP A 39 -2.77 2.75 2.86
CA TRP A 39 -2.09 1.86 1.92
C TRP A 39 -1.02 2.60 1.17
N TRP A 40 0.12 1.95 0.98
CA TRP A 40 1.28 2.50 0.32
C TRP A 40 1.78 1.53 -0.75
N ALA A 41 2.33 2.08 -1.82
CA ALA A 41 3.04 1.30 -2.81
C ALA A 41 4.25 2.06 -3.37
N MET A 42 5.40 1.38 -3.44
CA MET A 42 6.52 1.81 -4.26
C MET A 42 6.36 1.22 -5.65
N VAL A 43 6.30 2.08 -6.66
CA VAL A 43 6.11 1.72 -8.07
C VAL A 43 7.39 2.06 -8.83
N ARG A 44 8.03 1.04 -9.41
CA ARG A 44 9.16 1.25 -10.33
C ARG A 44 8.64 1.61 -11.71
N ILE A 45 8.94 2.82 -12.16
CA ILE A 45 8.54 3.32 -13.48
C ILE A 45 9.79 3.61 -14.30
N ARG A 46 10.18 2.66 -15.16
CA ARG A 46 11.41 2.73 -15.98
C ARG A 46 12.66 2.97 -15.12
N ARG A 47 13.13 4.23 -15.03
CA ARG A 47 14.33 4.64 -14.27
C ARG A 47 14.00 5.37 -12.95
N ASP A 48 12.72 5.60 -12.68
CA ASP A 48 12.26 6.29 -11.49
C ASP A 48 11.52 5.36 -10.55
N VAL A 49 11.50 5.72 -9.27
CA VAL A 49 10.63 5.11 -8.26
C VAL A 49 9.65 6.18 -7.78
N ARG A 50 8.38 5.81 -7.69
CA ARG A 50 7.32 6.66 -7.14
C ARG A 50 6.70 5.97 -5.94
N LEU A 51 6.48 6.76 -4.90
CA LEU A 51 5.72 6.34 -3.73
C LEU A 51 4.30 6.88 -3.91
N VAL A 52 3.31 5.99 -3.80
CA VAL A 52 1.90 6.37 -3.83
C VAL A 52 1.22 5.92 -2.53
N GLU A 53 0.24 6.72 -2.10
CA GLU A 53 -0.56 6.50 -0.91
C GLU A 53 -2.05 6.46 -1.29
N ALA A 54 -2.83 5.63 -0.60
CA ALA A 54 -4.27 5.52 -0.78
C ALA A 54 -4.99 5.12 0.53
N GLY A 55 -6.26 5.47 0.66
CA GLY A 55 -7.07 5.09 1.83
C GLY A 55 -7.46 3.62 1.85
N ASP A 56 -7.60 2.99 0.69
CA ASP A 56 -8.04 1.61 0.54
C ASP A 56 -7.31 0.87 -0.60
N PRO A 57 -7.38 -0.48 -0.65
CA PRO A 57 -6.68 -1.27 -1.67
C PRO A 57 -7.16 -1.04 -3.10
N GLY A 58 -8.39 -0.61 -3.32
CA GLY A 58 -8.92 -0.28 -4.64
C GLY A 58 -8.28 1.01 -5.16
N GLN A 59 -8.32 2.06 -4.35
CA GLN A 59 -7.62 3.32 -4.64
C GLN A 59 -6.11 3.11 -4.81
N LEU A 60 -5.48 2.21 -4.06
CA LEU A 60 -4.06 1.92 -4.23
C LEU A 60 -3.75 1.36 -5.63
N ARG A 61 -4.62 0.51 -6.18
CA ARG A 61 -4.46 -0.03 -7.54
C ARG A 61 -4.56 1.07 -8.58
N GLU A 62 -5.53 1.97 -8.44
CA GLU A 62 -5.66 3.14 -9.30
C GLU A 62 -4.42 4.04 -9.19
N ALA A 63 -3.93 4.26 -7.97
CA ALA A 63 -2.73 5.02 -7.69
C ALA A 63 -1.50 4.42 -8.36
N ILE A 64 -1.36 3.09 -8.36
CA ILE A 64 -0.27 2.36 -9.03
C ILE A 64 -0.36 2.56 -10.55
N VAL A 65 -1.54 2.40 -11.15
CA VAL A 65 -1.77 2.61 -12.59
C VAL A 65 -1.45 4.05 -12.99
N HIS A 66 -1.82 5.01 -12.15
CA HIS A 66 -1.65 6.44 -12.38
C HIS A 66 -0.44 7.04 -11.64
N ALA A 67 0.56 6.23 -11.26
CA ALA A 67 1.63 6.63 -10.34
C ALA A 67 2.47 7.85 -10.78
N ARG A 68 2.44 8.22 -12.06
CA ARG A 68 3.09 9.45 -12.56
C ARG A 68 2.35 10.74 -12.22
N GLY A 69 1.04 10.68 -12.04
CA GLY A 69 0.17 11.84 -11.83
C GLY A 69 -0.74 11.70 -10.61
N TRP A 70 -0.50 10.69 -9.76
CA TRP A 70 -1.28 10.49 -8.54
C TRP A 70 -1.02 11.62 -7.56
N GLN A 71 -2.09 12.31 -7.15
CA GLN A 71 -2.04 13.59 -6.43
C GLN A 71 -2.73 13.56 -5.06
N TRP A 72 -2.96 12.36 -4.50
CA TRP A 72 -3.67 12.16 -3.23
C TRP A 72 -2.98 12.84 -2.01
N PRO A 73 -3.74 13.24 -0.96
CA PRO A 73 -5.20 13.37 -0.89
C PRO A 73 -5.66 14.79 -1.28
N ARG A 74 -6.87 14.89 -1.86
CA ARG A 74 -7.70 16.10 -1.75
C ARG A 74 -8.85 15.82 -0.80
#